data_AF-A0A497L6C9-F1
#
_entry.id   AF-A0A497L6C9-F1
#
_cell.length_a   1.000
_cell.length_b   1.000
_cell.length_c   1.000
_cell.angle_alpha   90.00
_cell.angle_beta   90.00
_cell.angle_gamma   90.00
#
_symmetry.space_group_name_H-M   'P 1'
#
loop_
_entity.id
_entity.type
_entity.pdbx_description
1 polymer ?
#
loop_
_entity_poly.entity_id
_entity_poly.type
_entity_poly.pdbx_seq_one_letter_code
_entity_poly.pdbx_strand_id
1 'polypeptide(L)' 'STPSVISASFSSTIDQAVRTVEALRAEGFVAIEVVECLLRRIRAEPGKTRPEWRMRAHTGYITFARKALPGEREGQAI' A
#
# COMPACT_ATOMS: atom_id res chain seq x y z
N SER A 1 1.79 24.24 13.11
CA SER A 1 1.74 22.78 12.94
C SER A 1 0.73 22.48 11.85
N THR A 2 1.16 22.52 10.59
CA THR A 2 0.30 22.14 9.45
C THR A 2 0.25 20.60 9.40
N PRO A 3 -0.94 19.98 9.43
CA PRO A 3 -1.02 18.52 9.38
C PRO A 3 -0.59 18.03 7.99
N SER A 4 0.44 17.18 7.92
CA SER A 4 0.69 16.37 6.71
C SER A 4 -0.50 15.45 6.50
N VAL A 5 -1.31 15.74 5.48
CA VAL A 5 -2.43 14.88 5.08
C VAL A 5 -1.87 13.51 4.72
N ILE A 6 -2.39 12.46 5.36
CA ILE A 6 -2.08 11.06 5.03
C ILE A 6 -3.14 10.56 4.06
N SER A 7 -2.71 9.94 2.97
CA SER A 7 -3.57 9.31 1.96
C SER A 7 -3.34 7.80 1.96
N ALA A 8 -4.43 7.05 1.83
CA ALA A 8 -4.41 5.60 1.66
C ALA A 8 -5.40 5.20 0.56
N SER A 9 -4.98 4.31 -0.34
CA SER A 9 -5.80 3.81 -1.44
C SER A 9 -5.67 2.30 -1.57
N PHE A 10 -6.78 1.61 -1.86
CA PHE A 10 -6.80 0.18 -2.11
C PHE A 10 -7.09 -0.11 -3.58
N SER A 11 -6.33 -1.02 -4.18
CA SER A 11 -6.40 -1.39 -5.59
C SER A 11 -6.46 -2.90 -5.75
N SER A 12 -7.39 -3.39 -6.58
CA SER A 12 -7.55 -4.83 -6.83
C SER A 12 -6.53 -5.39 -7.83
N THR A 13 -5.86 -4.51 -8.59
CA THR A 13 -4.83 -4.89 -9.56
C THR A 13 -3.58 -4.03 -9.38
N ILE A 14 -2.45 -4.55 -9.84
CA ILE A 14 -1.17 -3.85 -9.76
C ILE A 14 -1.17 -2.58 -10.63
N ASP A 15 -1.80 -2.62 -11.80
CA ASP A 15 -1.89 -1.46 -12.69
C ASP A 15 -2.67 -0.29 -12.05
N GLN A 16 -3.69 -0.59 -11.25
CA GLN A 16 -4.42 0.42 -10.48
C GLN A 16 -3.52 1.04 -9.39
N ALA A 17 -2.72 0.24 -8.71
CA ALA A 17 -1.77 0.71 -7.71
C ALA A 17 -0.70 1.62 -8.35
N VAL A 18 -0.14 1.21 -9.50
CA VAL A 18 0.86 2.01 -10.25
C VAL A 18 0.28 3.36 -10.66
N ARG A 19 -0.92 3.40 -11.25
CA ARG A 19 -1.58 4.67 -11.60
C ARG A 19 -1.84 5.56 -10.38
N THR A 20 -2.15 4.96 -9.24
CA THR A 20 -2.32 5.70 -7.97
C THR A 20 -1.01 6.34 -7.54
N VAL A 21 0.12 5.60 -7.62
CA VAL A 21 1.45 6.14 -7.30
C VAL A 21 1.82 7.28 -8.23
N GLU A 22 1.57 7.15 -9.53
CA GLU A 22 1.82 8.22 -10.51
C GLU A 22 1.05 9.49 -10.20
N ALA A 23 -0.25 9.37 -9.90
CA ALA A 23 -1.09 10.50 -9.51
C ALA A 23 -0.60 11.16 -8.21
N LEU A 24 -0.24 10.37 -7.19
CA LEU A 24 0.29 10.89 -5.93
C LEU A 24 1.60 11.66 -6.11
N ARG A 25 2.50 11.17 -6.97
CA ARG A 25 3.75 11.87 -7.31
C ARG A 25 3.47 13.20 -8.01
N ALA A 26 2.56 13.22 -8.97
CA ALA A 26 2.17 14.44 -9.68
C ALA A 26 1.58 15.51 -8.74
N GLU A 27 0.85 15.09 -7.70
CA GLU A 27 0.25 15.97 -6.69
C GLU A 27 1.22 16.37 -5.55
N GLY A 28 2.48 15.95 -5.62
CA GLY A 28 3.51 16.32 -4.64
C GLY A 28 3.39 15.58 -3.31
N PHE A 29 2.85 14.36 -3.31
CA PHE A 29 2.95 13.46 -2.18
C PHE A 29 4.36 12.84 -2.11
N VAL A 30 4.81 12.56 -0.90
CA VAL A 30 6.11 11.95 -0.58
C VAL A 30 5.89 10.72 0.30
N ALA A 31 6.98 9.97 0.55
CA ALA A 31 6.96 8.71 1.30
C ALA A 31 5.85 7.75 0.80
N ILE A 32 5.80 7.56 -0.53
CA ILE A 32 4.80 6.70 -1.16
C ILE A 32 5.24 5.24 -1.01
N GLU A 33 4.38 4.43 -0.40
CA GLU A 33 4.62 2.99 -0.18
C GLU A 33 3.45 2.19 -0.72
N VAL A 34 3.73 1.06 -1.37
CA VAL A 34 2.70 0.10 -1.82
C VAL A 34 2.95 -1.24 -1.13
N VAL A 35 1.94 -1.77 -0.45
CA VAL A 35 1.98 -3.10 0.17
C VAL A 35 0.99 -4.03 -0.52
N GLU A 36 1.42 -5.26 -0.78
CA GLU A 36 0.53 -6.32 -1.25
C GLU A 36 -0.11 -7.06 -0.06
N CYS A 37 -1.42 -7.25 -0.10
CA CYS A 37 -2.15 -8.02 0.89
C CYS A 37 -2.36 -9.47 0.44
N LEU A 38 -1.75 -10.40 1.16
CA LEU A 38 -1.91 -11.84 1.00
C LEU A 38 -2.73 -12.40 2.15
N LEU A 39 -3.96 -12.84 1.87
CA LEU A 39 -4.79 -13.50 2.87
C LEU A 39 -4.55 -15.01 2.84
N ARG A 40 -3.96 -15.55 3.91
CA ARG A 40 -3.75 -16.99 4.08
C ARG A 40 -4.51 -17.49 5.31
N ARG A 41 -5.55 -18.30 5.08
CA ARG A 41 -6.28 -18.94 6.17
C ARG A 41 -5.47 -20.09 6.76
N ILE A 42 -5.40 -20.11 8.08
CA ILE A 42 -4.79 -21.18 8.86
C ILE A 42 -5.90 -21.93 9.57
N ARG A 43 -5.96 -23.25 9.42
CA ARG A 43 -6.77 -24.07 10.33
C ARG A 43 -6.03 -24.11 11.66
N ALA A 44 -6.62 -23.51 12.69
CA ALA A 44 -6.07 -23.46 14.04
C ALA A 44 -6.76 -24.50 14.94
N GLU A 45 -6.50 -25.79 14.65
CA GLU A 45 -7.00 -26.91 15.44
C GLU A 45 -5.81 -27.67 16.07
N PRO A 46 -5.83 -27.98 17.38
CA PRO A 46 -4.77 -28.75 18.02
C PRO A 46 -4.45 -30.06 17.27
N GLY A 47 -3.17 -30.29 16.96
CA GLY A 47 -2.71 -31.47 16.19
C GLY A 47 -3.06 -31.44 14.70
N LYS A 48 -3.73 -30.39 14.21
CA LYS A 48 -4.14 -30.21 12.81
C LYS A 48 -3.88 -28.79 12.33
N THR A 49 -2.85 -28.11 12.86
CA THR A 49 -2.50 -26.74 12.44
C THR A 49 -1.83 -26.76 11.08
N ARG A 50 -2.49 -26.18 10.07
CA ARG A 50 -1.94 -26.04 8.71
C ARG A 50 -2.70 -25.02 7.87
N PRO A 51 -2.06 -24.43 6.86
CA PRO A 51 -2.73 -23.60 5.86
C PRO A 51 -3.86 -24.33 5.14
N GLU A 52 -4.89 -23.60 4.72
CA GLU A 52 -5.88 -24.15 3.79
C GLU A 52 -5.23 -24.54 2.46
N TRP A 53 -5.69 -25.65 1.87
CA TRP A 53 -5.14 -26.19 0.62
C TRP A 53 -5.41 -25.27 -0.58
N ARG A 54 -6.48 -24.48 -0.53
CA ARG A 54 -6.91 -23.58 -1.59
C ARG A 54 -6.81 -22.13 -1.08
N MET A 55 -5.97 -21.35 -1.74
CA MET A 55 -5.75 -19.93 -1.46
C MET A 55 -6.36 -19.09 -2.58
N ARG A 56 -6.97 -17.95 -2.25
CA ARG A 56 -7.12 -16.83 -3.18
C ARG A 56 -5.82 -16.04 -3.07
N ALA A 57 -4.95 -16.21 -4.06
CA ALA A 57 -3.54 -15.79 -3.94
C ALA A 57 -3.33 -14.28 -3.81
N HIS A 58 -4.35 -13.48 -4.10
CA HIS A 58 -4.24 -12.03 -4.11
C HIS A 58 -5.49 -11.40 -3.49
N THR A 59 -5.28 -10.48 -2.54
CA THR A 59 -6.37 -9.73 -1.88
C THR A 59 -6.45 -8.31 -2.43
N GLY A 60 -5.31 -7.68 -2.72
CA GLY A 60 -5.19 -6.34 -3.31
C GLY A 60 -3.90 -5.64 -2.88
N TYR A 61 -3.69 -4.42 -3.38
CA TYR A 61 -2.57 -3.54 -3.04
C TYR A 61 -3.10 -2.35 -2.23
N ILE A 62 -2.37 -1.95 -1.19
CA ILE A 62 -2.64 -0.71 -0.45
C ILE A 62 -1.49 0.26 -0.71
N THR A 63 -1.81 1.45 -1.19
CA THR A 63 -0.85 2.54 -1.38
C THR A 63 -1.03 3.57 -0.28
N PHE A 64 0.05 3.89 0.44
CA PHE A 64 0.11 4.94 1.44
C PHE A 64 0.98 6.09 0.93
N ALA A 65 0.65 7.31 1.33
CA ALA A 65 1.48 8.49 1.07
C ALA A 65 1.14 9.63 2.03
N ARG A 66 2.03 10.63 2.12
CA ARG A 66 1.72 11.88 2.83
C ARG A 66 1.99 13.10 1.97
N LYS A 67 1.18 14.15 2.15
CA LYS A 67 1.40 15.42 1.44
C LYS A 67 2.65 16.10 2.00
N ALA A 68 3.59 16.43 1.10
CA ALA A 68 4.80 17.14 1.46
C ALA A 68 4.48 18.53 2.02
N LEU A 69 5.26 18.95 3.01
CA LEU A 69 5.25 20.34 3.43
C LEU A 69 5.97 21.21 2.39
N PRO A 70 5.64 22.52 2.31
CA PRO A 70 6.43 23.46 1.51
C PRO A 70 7.91 23.38 1.93
N GLY A 71 8.79 22.92 1.03
CA GLY A 71 10.24 22.75 1.27
C GLY A 71 10.76 21.31 1.26
N GLU A 72 9.93 20.28 1.46
CA GLU A 72 10.38 18.88 1.45
C GLU A 72 10.69 18.35 0.02
N ARG A 73 10.17 19.02 -1.02
CA ARG A 73 10.30 18.56 -2.41
C ARG A 73 11.71 18.66 -2.99
N GLU A 74 12.58 19.48 -2.41
CA GLU A 74 13.96 19.67 -2.90
C GLU A 74 14.91 18.53 -2.49
N GLY A 75 14.56 17.74 -1.46
CA GLY A 75 15.44 16.70 -0.90
C GLY A 75 15.35 15.32 -1.56
N GLN A 76 14.51 15.13 -2.58
CA GLN A 76 14.19 13.81 -3.14
C GLN A 76 14.47 13.69 -4.65
N ALA A 77 15.49 14.40 -5.14
CA ALA A 77 16.04 14.21 -6.48
C ALA A 77 17.38 13.45 -6.37
N ILE A 78 17.32 12.11 -6.39
CA ILE A 78 18.39 11.19 -6.82
C ILE A 78 17.75 9.89 -7.33
#